data_AF-A0A522Q2Y4-F1
#
_entry.id   AF-A0A522Q2Y4-F1
#
_cell.length_a   1.000
_cell.length_b   1.000
_cell.length_c   1.000
_cell.angle_alpha   90.00
_cell.angle_beta   90.00
_cell.angle_gamma   90.00
#
_symmetry.space_group_name_H-M   'P 1'
#
loop_
_entity.id
_entity.type
_entity.pdbx_description
1 polymer ?
#
loop_
_entity_poly.entity_id
_entity_poly.type
_entity_poly.pdbx_seq_one_letter_code
_entity_poly.pdbx_strand_id
1 'polypeptide(L)'
;MMRRHRLKAPAGVAADYFRLFVNRRAYTLQSDRPNPEGGRHYYFRPTDKKIGQGLSLTLDTIRRHIEGEITIALYAINPENQRCKWVAIDADYKDALPDLIKLGYYLKQDGIESALEKSKRGGHLWVLMAEPLPARDCRIYVYDLASRLGLPVKGAGLREGIEVFPKHDELKPGEYGNAIRGPLGIHRGAAKRFWFYGADYDLAKQMRYLNVLPKVTVEQLARLIAGKSAPPQRTRPEPKPNPEFNRRMAGPEFRILDHISTKLRKVGRNYVTRCPSCADAGHDRSGDNLAISIDDPRKYICWAGCTSEMIRAAVGCPKSRIPGGKDGH
;
A
#
# COMPACT_ATOMS: atom_id res chain seq x y z
N MET A 1 20.36 -0.15 15.45
CA MET A 1 19.67 -1.40 15.82
C MET A 1 19.38 -2.33 14.62
N MET A 2 18.94 -1.84 13.45
CA MET A 2 18.60 -2.69 12.28
C MET A 2 19.71 -3.58 11.68
N ARG A 3 21.01 -3.28 11.92
CA ARG A 3 22.12 -4.09 11.38
C ARG A 3 22.12 -5.54 11.89
N ARG A 4 21.53 -5.83 13.06
CA ARG A 4 21.51 -7.17 13.67
C ARG A 4 20.55 -8.18 13.01
N HIS A 5 19.70 -7.75 12.08
CA HIS A 5 18.71 -8.63 11.42
C HIS A 5 18.95 -8.76 9.91
N ARG A 6 20.10 -8.26 9.43
CA ARG A 6 20.49 -8.42 8.03
C ARG A 6 20.98 -9.84 7.79
N LEU A 7 20.60 -10.37 6.64
CA LEU A 7 21.09 -11.65 6.13
C LEU A 7 21.77 -11.38 4.80
N LYS A 8 22.68 -12.26 4.37
CA LYS A 8 23.10 -12.27 2.97
C LYS A 8 22.15 -13.15 2.17
N ALA A 9 21.67 -12.66 1.04
CA ALA A 9 20.84 -13.44 0.14
C ALA A 9 21.73 -14.44 -0.61
N PRO A 10 21.42 -15.75 -0.57
CA PRO A 10 22.07 -16.72 -1.42
C PRO A 10 21.89 -16.41 -2.92
N ALA A 11 22.78 -16.91 -3.76
CA ALA A 11 22.65 -16.79 -5.21
C ALA A 11 21.28 -17.33 -5.69
N GLY A 12 20.69 -16.67 -6.69
CA GLY A 12 19.40 -17.07 -7.27
C GLY A 12 18.15 -16.61 -6.49
N VAL A 13 18.23 -16.37 -5.18
CA VAL A 13 17.04 -16.00 -4.36
C VAL A 13 16.36 -14.71 -4.85
N ALA A 14 17.14 -13.72 -5.27
CA ALA A 14 16.59 -12.48 -5.81
C ALA A 14 15.89 -12.70 -7.18
N ALA A 15 16.40 -13.62 -8.00
CA ALA A 15 15.81 -13.95 -9.29
C ALA A 15 14.49 -14.72 -9.12
N ASP A 16 14.45 -15.68 -8.18
CA ASP A 16 13.21 -16.38 -7.84
C ASP A 16 12.16 -15.45 -7.25
N TYR A 17 12.56 -14.56 -6.34
CA TYR A 17 11.66 -13.53 -5.83
C TYR A 17 11.11 -12.65 -6.95
N PHE A 18 11.96 -12.24 -7.90
CA PHE A 18 11.52 -11.48 -9.08
C PHE A 18 10.46 -12.26 -9.86
N ARG A 19 10.73 -13.54 -10.16
CA ARG A 19 9.83 -14.41 -10.92
C ARG A 19 8.46 -14.54 -10.24
N LEU A 20 8.44 -14.79 -8.93
CA LEU A 20 7.21 -15.03 -8.15
C LEU A 20 6.42 -13.75 -7.86
N PHE A 21 7.07 -12.70 -7.38
CA PHE A 21 6.36 -11.55 -6.80
C PHE A 21 6.36 -10.30 -7.67
N VAL A 22 7.31 -10.14 -8.61
CA VAL A 22 7.39 -8.93 -9.43
C VAL A 22 6.53 -9.10 -10.68
N ASN A 23 5.37 -8.43 -10.67
CA ASN A 23 4.45 -8.39 -11.81
C ASN A 23 4.64 -7.13 -12.68
N ARG A 24 5.14 -6.04 -12.08
CA ARG A 24 5.59 -4.82 -12.78
C ARG A 24 6.77 -4.20 -12.04
N ARG A 25 7.55 -3.36 -12.75
CA ARG A 25 8.79 -2.78 -12.20
C ARG A 25 8.59 -1.53 -11.34
N ALA A 26 7.39 -0.94 -11.35
CA ALA A 26 7.06 0.11 -10.40
C ALA A 26 6.98 -0.47 -8.98
N TYR A 27 7.43 0.29 -7.97
CA TYR A 27 7.42 -0.11 -6.57
C TYR A 27 7.41 1.11 -5.65
N THR A 28 7.23 0.89 -4.36
CA THR A 28 7.47 1.94 -3.34
C THR A 28 8.55 1.51 -2.36
N LEU A 29 9.26 2.49 -1.80
CA LEU A 29 10.21 2.33 -0.71
C LEU A 29 9.60 2.82 0.58
N GLN A 30 9.83 2.08 1.65
CA GLN A 30 9.55 2.56 3.00
C GLN A 30 10.69 3.49 3.46
N SER A 31 10.34 4.61 4.11
CA SER A 31 11.30 5.58 4.64
C SER A 31 12.28 4.93 5.63
N ASP A 32 13.54 5.38 5.61
CA ASP A 32 14.55 4.85 6.53
C ASP A 32 14.29 5.25 7.97
N ARG A 33 13.86 6.50 8.16
CA ARG A 33 13.48 7.08 9.45
C ARG A 33 11.96 7.16 9.55
N PRO A 34 11.39 6.89 10.74
CA PRO A 34 9.99 7.18 10.98
C PRO A 34 9.74 8.70 10.93
N ASN A 35 8.50 9.10 10.65
CA ASN A 35 8.06 10.48 10.84
C ASN A 35 8.27 10.86 12.32
N PRO A 36 8.94 12.01 12.62
CA PRO A 36 9.15 12.48 13.99
C PRO A 36 7.89 12.59 14.85
N GLU A 37 6.76 13.00 14.28
CA GLU A 37 5.51 13.24 15.03
C GLU A 37 4.76 11.94 15.34
N GLY A 38 4.73 11.01 14.40
CA GLY A 38 3.88 9.83 14.47
C GLY A 38 4.62 8.51 14.73
N GLY A 39 5.96 8.51 14.71
CA GLY A 39 6.78 7.31 14.82
C GLY A 39 6.59 6.29 13.68
N ARG A 40 5.79 6.63 12.65
CA ARG A 40 5.44 5.74 11.54
C ARG A 40 6.35 5.95 10.35
N HIS A 41 6.78 4.86 9.73
CA HIS A 41 7.42 4.91 8.43
C HIS A 41 6.36 5.09 7.33
N TYR A 42 6.68 5.87 6.29
CA TYR A 42 5.81 6.09 5.14
C TYR A 42 6.39 5.43 3.89
N TYR A 43 5.52 5.13 2.92
CA TYR A 43 5.94 4.62 1.62
C TYR A 43 5.93 5.74 0.59
N PHE A 44 6.96 5.79 -0.25
CA PHE A 44 7.08 6.74 -1.35
C PHE A 44 7.58 6.03 -2.61
N ARG A 45 7.29 6.60 -3.79
CA ARG A 45 7.83 6.09 -5.05
C ARG A 45 9.22 6.68 -5.24
N PRO A 46 10.27 5.85 -5.37
CA PRO A 46 11.59 6.37 -5.63
C PRO A 46 11.70 6.96 -7.02
N THR A 47 12.43 8.07 -7.13
CA THR A 47 12.76 8.73 -8.39
C THR A 47 14.26 8.93 -8.50
N ASP A 48 14.75 8.98 -9.74
CA ASP A 48 16.06 9.52 -10.03
C ASP A 48 16.06 11.02 -9.71
N LYS A 49 17.02 11.48 -8.90
CA LYS A 49 17.06 12.87 -8.42
C LYS A 49 17.44 13.87 -9.51
N LYS A 50 18.13 13.45 -10.57
CA LYS A 50 18.59 14.33 -11.64
C LYS A 50 17.49 14.57 -12.67
N ILE A 51 16.79 13.50 -13.05
CA ILE A 51 15.80 13.54 -14.14
C ILE A 51 14.34 13.39 -13.67
N GLY A 52 14.10 13.13 -12.39
CA GLY A 52 12.75 13.02 -11.81
C GLY A 52 11.96 11.78 -12.24
N GLN A 53 12.56 10.87 -13.00
CA GLN A 53 11.92 9.66 -13.49
C GLN A 53 11.82 8.60 -12.38
N GLY A 54 10.72 7.86 -12.33
CA GLY A 54 10.54 6.77 -11.37
C GLY A 54 11.58 5.67 -11.53
N LEU A 55 12.21 5.24 -10.44
CA LEU A 55 13.16 4.12 -10.48
C LEU A 55 12.42 2.81 -10.73
N SER A 56 13.01 1.96 -11.57
CA SER A 56 12.53 0.60 -11.80
C SER A 56 13.15 -0.37 -10.81
N LEU A 57 12.35 -1.33 -10.36
CA LEU A 57 12.79 -2.42 -9.50
C LEU A 57 13.82 -3.29 -10.27
N THR A 58 14.96 -3.57 -9.64
CA THR A 58 16.05 -4.40 -10.18
C THR A 58 16.32 -5.61 -9.28
N LEU A 59 17.11 -6.58 -9.75
CA LEU A 59 17.59 -7.68 -8.91
C LEU A 59 18.36 -7.18 -7.68
N ASP A 60 19.12 -6.09 -7.81
CA ASP A 60 19.79 -5.46 -6.67
C ASP A 60 18.80 -4.84 -5.67
N THR A 61 17.76 -4.13 -6.15
CA THR A 61 16.69 -3.63 -5.28
C THR A 61 16.04 -4.77 -4.48
N ILE A 62 15.76 -5.91 -5.14
CA ILE A 62 15.19 -7.08 -4.47
C ILE A 62 16.16 -7.65 -3.46
N ARG A 63 17.42 -7.87 -3.85
CA ARG A 63 18.46 -8.38 -2.95
C ARG A 63 18.51 -7.53 -1.68
N ARG A 64 18.61 -6.21 -1.82
CA ARG A 64 18.66 -5.27 -0.69
C ARG A 64 17.40 -5.31 0.19
N HIS A 65 16.23 -5.58 -0.39
CA HIS A 65 15.00 -5.80 0.39
C HIS A 65 15.05 -7.09 1.20
N ILE A 66 15.39 -8.19 0.55
CA ILE A 66 15.49 -9.51 1.17
C ILE A 66 16.61 -9.54 2.22
N GLU A 67 17.71 -8.85 2.01
CA GLU A 67 18.79 -8.72 2.98
C GLU A 67 18.45 -7.77 4.14
N GLY A 68 17.33 -7.03 4.04
CA GLY A 68 16.84 -6.14 5.09
C GLY A 68 17.55 -4.77 5.13
N GLU A 69 18.19 -4.37 4.04
CA GLU A 69 18.75 -3.02 3.91
C GLU A 69 17.65 -2.00 3.63
N ILE A 70 16.76 -2.33 2.70
CA ILE A 70 15.59 -1.53 2.32
C ILE A 70 14.32 -2.32 2.55
N THR A 71 13.17 -1.64 2.49
CA THR A 71 11.86 -2.31 2.51
C THR A 71 11.06 -1.79 1.34
N ILE A 72 10.68 -2.67 0.41
CA ILE A 72 9.85 -2.32 -0.73
C ILE A 72 8.40 -2.77 -0.53
N ALA A 73 7.47 -2.09 -1.19
CA ALA A 73 6.14 -2.61 -1.46
C ALA A 73 5.94 -2.82 -2.96
N LEU A 74 5.22 -3.88 -3.32
CA LEU A 74 4.99 -4.34 -4.67
C LEU A 74 3.57 -4.02 -5.11
N TYR A 75 3.40 -3.62 -6.36
CA TYR A 75 2.09 -3.50 -6.99
C TYR A 75 1.66 -4.84 -7.59
N ALA A 76 0.42 -5.24 -7.33
CA ALA A 76 -0.10 -6.53 -7.75
C ALA A 76 -0.45 -6.59 -9.26
N ILE A 77 -1.06 -5.53 -9.80
CA ILE A 77 -1.59 -5.49 -11.18
C ILE A 77 -0.56 -4.92 -12.14
N ASN A 78 -0.33 -5.60 -13.28
CA ASN A 78 0.38 -5.03 -14.42
C ASN A 78 -0.62 -4.21 -15.28
N PRO A 79 -0.44 -2.90 -15.45
CA PRO A 79 -1.37 -2.05 -16.19
C PRO A 79 -1.44 -2.37 -17.70
N GLU A 80 -0.44 -3.08 -18.24
CA GLU A 80 -0.40 -3.45 -19.67
C GLU A 80 -1.43 -4.53 -20.01
N ASN A 81 -1.81 -5.36 -19.04
CA ASN A 81 -2.68 -6.52 -19.27
C ASN A 81 -3.72 -6.76 -18.17
N GLN A 82 -3.77 -5.93 -17.13
CA GLN A 82 -4.68 -6.03 -15.98
C GLN A 82 -4.62 -7.36 -15.22
N ARG A 83 -3.48 -8.05 -15.29
CA ARG A 83 -3.26 -9.36 -14.64
C ARG A 83 -2.38 -9.24 -13.41
N CYS A 84 -2.42 -10.24 -12.52
CA CYS A 84 -1.59 -10.37 -11.33
C CYS A 84 -0.96 -11.77 -11.21
N LYS A 85 0.26 -11.83 -10.66
CA LYS A 85 0.99 -13.09 -10.39
C LYS A 85 0.61 -13.76 -9.06
N TRP A 86 -0.08 -13.04 -8.21
CA TRP A 86 -0.40 -13.48 -6.86
C TRP A 86 -1.62 -12.72 -6.34
N VAL A 87 -2.28 -13.34 -5.37
CA VAL A 87 -3.24 -12.70 -4.48
C VAL A 87 -2.66 -12.72 -3.07
N ALA A 88 -2.80 -11.60 -2.36
CA ALA A 88 -2.49 -11.53 -0.93
C ALA A 88 -3.76 -11.19 -0.16
N ILE A 89 -4.10 -12.01 0.83
CA ILE A 89 -5.17 -11.76 1.80
C ILE A 89 -4.51 -11.28 3.09
N ASP A 90 -4.63 -9.99 3.36
CA ASP A 90 -4.04 -9.32 4.51
C ASP A 90 -5.07 -9.20 5.64
N ALA A 91 -4.78 -9.80 6.79
CA ALA A 91 -5.61 -9.68 7.98
C ALA A 91 -4.82 -9.03 9.11
N ASP A 92 -5.10 -7.74 9.34
CA ASP A 92 -4.50 -6.91 10.39
C ASP A 92 -5.59 -6.36 11.34
N TYR A 93 -6.22 -7.27 12.09
CA TYR A 93 -7.20 -6.97 13.12
C TYR A 93 -7.11 -7.96 14.28
N LYS A 94 -7.85 -7.70 15.36
CA LYS A 94 -7.88 -8.60 16.53
C LYS A 94 -8.42 -9.97 16.11
N ASP A 95 -7.79 -11.06 16.56
CA ASP A 95 -8.22 -12.43 16.24
C ASP A 95 -8.15 -12.81 14.73
N ALA A 96 -7.35 -12.09 13.94
CA ALA A 96 -7.15 -12.33 12.52
C ALA A 96 -6.53 -13.69 12.16
N LEU A 97 -5.75 -14.29 13.06
CA LEU A 97 -5.04 -15.55 12.77
C LEU A 97 -5.99 -16.75 12.61
N PRO A 98 -6.97 -16.98 13.51
CA PRO A 98 -8.05 -17.95 13.26
C PRO A 98 -8.74 -17.79 11.91
N ASP A 99 -9.08 -16.57 11.51
CA ASP A 99 -9.73 -16.30 10.22
C ASP A 99 -8.81 -16.62 9.02
N LEU A 100 -7.51 -16.30 9.13
CA LEU A 100 -6.52 -16.72 8.11
C LEU A 100 -6.36 -18.23 8.07
N ILE A 101 -6.36 -18.93 9.20
CA ILE A 101 -6.30 -20.41 9.23
C ILE A 101 -7.55 -21.00 8.56
N LYS A 102 -8.74 -20.46 8.88
CA LYS A 102 -10.00 -20.85 8.26
C LYS A 102 -9.97 -20.64 6.75
N LEU A 103 -9.51 -19.47 6.28
CA LEU A 103 -9.32 -19.20 4.85
C LEU A 103 -8.35 -20.20 4.21
N GLY A 104 -7.17 -20.41 4.81
CA GLY A 104 -6.18 -21.38 4.32
C GLY A 104 -6.74 -22.79 4.20
N TYR A 105 -7.55 -23.22 5.17
CA TYR A 105 -8.21 -24.52 5.14
C TYR A 105 -9.17 -24.65 3.94
N TYR A 106 -10.05 -23.69 3.71
CA TYR A 106 -11.02 -23.77 2.62
C TYR A 106 -10.41 -23.46 1.24
N LEU A 107 -9.35 -22.65 1.16
CA LEU A 107 -8.52 -22.56 -0.05
C LEU A 107 -8.02 -23.95 -0.44
N LYS A 108 -7.50 -24.71 0.53
CA LYS A 108 -7.02 -26.07 0.31
C LYS A 108 -8.14 -27.04 -0.09
N GLN A 109 -9.34 -26.92 0.49
CA GLN A 109 -10.50 -27.72 0.06
C GLN A 109 -10.90 -27.44 -1.40
N ASP A 110 -10.74 -26.20 -1.86
CA ASP A 110 -10.94 -25.80 -3.25
C ASP A 110 -9.72 -26.17 -4.16
N GLY A 111 -8.74 -26.91 -3.63
CA GLY A 111 -7.51 -27.32 -4.33
C GLY A 111 -6.50 -26.20 -4.53
N ILE A 112 -6.63 -25.06 -3.82
CA ILE A 112 -5.71 -23.93 -3.89
C ILE A 112 -4.77 -23.94 -2.69
N GLU A 113 -3.48 -24.02 -2.99
CA GLU A 113 -2.44 -23.89 -1.96
C GLU A 113 -2.12 -22.41 -1.69
N SER A 114 -1.81 -22.12 -0.42
CA SER A 114 -1.48 -20.77 0.03
C SER A 114 -0.33 -20.79 1.04
N ALA A 115 0.49 -19.74 1.00
CA ALA A 115 1.60 -19.54 1.92
C ALA A 115 1.24 -18.49 2.98
N LEU A 116 1.20 -18.89 4.25
CA LEU A 116 0.95 -18.00 5.37
C LEU A 116 2.24 -17.31 5.83
N GLU A 117 2.35 -16.01 5.53
CA GLU A 117 3.38 -15.11 6.08
C GLU A 117 2.91 -14.55 7.42
N LYS A 118 3.75 -14.61 8.45
CA LYS A 118 3.48 -13.92 9.72
C LYS A 118 3.42 -12.39 9.52
N SER A 119 2.65 -11.68 10.34
CA SER A 119 2.74 -10.22 10.43
C SER A 119 2.83 -9.76 11.89
N LYS A 120 2.80 -8.44 12.14
CA LYS A 120 2.90 -7.88 13.49
C LYS A 120 1.67 -8.24 14.35
N ARG A 121 0.48 -8.21 13.76
CA ARG A 121 -0.81 -8.40 14.46
C ARG A 121 -1.66 -9.55 13.90
N GLY A 122 -1.30 -10.09 12.73
CA GLY A 122 -1.99 -11.21 12.09
C GLY A 122 -1.05 -11.89 11.09
N GLY A 123 -1.43 -11.86 9.81
CA GLY A 123 -0.63 -12.47 8.75
C GLY A 123 -1.12 -12.09 7.36
N HIS A 124 -0.42 -12.63 6.36
CA HIS A 124 -0.83 -12.56 4.96
C HIS A 124 -0.89 -13.97 4.39
N LEU A 125 -2.00 -14.35 3.77
CA LEU A 125 -2.04 -15.54 2.90
C LEU A 125 -1.68 -15.14 1.48
N TRP A 126 -0.68 -15.80 0.92
CA TRP A 126 -0.24 -15.59 -0.45
C TRP A 126 -0.65 -16.78 -1.31
N VAL A 127 -1.43 -16.53 -2.37
CA VAL A 127 -1.76 -17.50 -3.42
C VAL A 127 -0.98 -17.13 -4.67
N LEU A 128 -0.23 -18.08 -5.23
CA LEU A 128 0.63 -17.86 -6.39
C LEU A 128 -0.03 -18.41 -7.66
N MET A 129 0.12 -17.70 -8.76
CA MET A 129 -0.45 -18.09 -10.06
C MET A 129 0.62 -18.71 -10.96
N ALA A 130 0.24 -19.71 -11.76
CA ALA A 130 1.16 -20.39 -12.68
C ALA A 130 1.59 -19.42 -13.80
N GLU A 131 0.64 -18.63 -14.26
CA GLU A 131 0.77 -17.49 -15.17
C GLU A 131 0.01 -16.29 -14.60
N PRO A 132 0.32 -15.04 -14.99
CA PRO A 132 -0.48 -13.90 -14.55
C PRO A 132 -1.96 -14.06 -14.94
N LEU A 133 -2.86 -14.05 -13.94
CA LEU A 133 -4.31 -14.21 -14.11
C LEU A 133 -5.04 -12.86 -14.01
N PRO A 134 -6.24 -12.69 -14.59
CA PRO A 134 -6.97 -11.44 -14.51
C PRO A 134 -7.21 -11.02 -13.05
N ALA A 135 -6.89 -9.77 -12.70
CA ALA A 135 -7.01 -9.30 -11.33
C ALA A 135 -8.45 -9.36 -10.83
N ARG A 136 -9.42 -9.06 -11.70
CA ARG A 136 -10.86 -9.21 -11.45
C ARG A 136 -11.24 -10.63 -11.00
N ASP A 137 -10.82 -11.63 -11.76
CA ASP A 137 -11.20 -13.03 -11.54
C ASP A 137 -10.60 -13.56 -10.24
N CYS A 138 -9.35 -13.19 -9.96
CA CYS A 138 -8.69 -13.48 -8.70
C CYS A 138 -9.46 -12.90 -7.50
N ARG A 139 -10.00 -11.68 -7.64
CA ARG A 139 -10.81 -11.05 -6.60
C ARG A 139 -12.16 -11.75 -6.44
N ILE A 140 -12.84 -12.13 -7.53
CA ILE A 140 -14.13 -12.86 -7.48
C ILE A 140 -14.02 -14.06 -6.56
N TYR A 141 -13.01 -14.90 -6.79
CA TYR A 141 -12.82 -16.10 -6.01
C TYR A 141 -12.66 -15.83 -4.51
N VAL A 142 -11.75 -14.91 -4.13
CA VAL A 142 -11.46 -14.63 -2.72
C VAL A 142 -12.63 -13.97 -2.01
N TYR A 143 -13.36 -13.06 -2.67
CA TYR A 143 -14.53 -12.42 -2.08
C TYR A 143 -15.70 -13.38 -1.92
N ASP A 144 -15.94 -14.27 -2.90
CA ASP A 144 -16.90 -15.35 -2.76
C ASP A 144 -16.56 -16.25 -1.57
N LEU A 145 -15.30 -16.69 -1.46
CA LEU A 145 -14.85 -17.52 -0.36
C LEU A 145 -15.05 -16.80 0.99
N ALA A 146 -14.62 -15.54 1.11
CA ALA A 146 -14.82 -14.75 2.32
C ALA A 146 -16.31 -14.63 2.69
N SER A 147 -17.18 -14.42 1.70
CA SER A 147 -18.64 -14.36 1.87
C SER A 147 -19.21 -15.68 2.38
N ARG A 148 -18.87 -16.81 1.75
CA ARG A 148 -19.29 -18.16 2.17
C ARG A 148 -18.87 -18.48 3.61
N LEU A 149 -17.72 -17.95 4.04
CA LEU A 149 -17.18 -18.18 5.38
C LEU A 149 -17.65 -17.17 6.44
N GLY A 150 -18.44 -16.17 6.04
CA GLY A 150 -18.93 -15.10 6.93
C GLY A 150 -17.81 -14.18 7.42
N LEU A 151 -16.72 -14.03 6.66
CA LEU A 151 -15.56 -13.25 7.09
C LEU A 151 -15.71 -11.77 6.76
N PRO A 152 -15.37 -10.86 7.69
CA PRO A 152 -15.44 -9.44 7.45
C PRO A 152 -14.39 -9.04 6.42
N VAL A 153 -14.81 -8.41 5.33
CA VAL A 153 -13.90 -7.76 4.38
C VAL A 153 -13.87 -6.27 4.68
N LYS A 154 -12.69 -5.73 4.98
CA LYS A 154 -12.53 -4.31 5.29
C LYS A 154 -12.90 -3.46 4.08
N GLY A 155 -13.63 -2.37 4.32
CA GLY A 155 -14.41 -1.71 3.28
C GLY A 155 -15.89 -2.13 3.38
N ALA A 156 -16.78 -1.56 2.56
CA ALA A 156 -18.22 -1.81 2.66
C ALA A 156 -18.86 -1.49 4.04
N GLY A 157 -18.33 -0.48 4.76
CA GLY A 157 -18.87 -0.03 6.05
C GLY A 157 -18.18 -0.62 7.28
N LEU A 158 -17.37 -1.66 7.12
CA LEU A 158 -16.59 -2.26 8.21
C LEU A 158 -15.23 -1.58 8.40
N ARG A 159 -14.90 -1.26 9.66
CA ARG A 159 -13.61 -0.64 10.06
C ARG A 159 -12.47 -1.66 10.11
N GLU A 160 -12.78 -2.91 10.41
CA GLU A 160 -11.85 -4.03 10.52
C GLU A 160 -12.30 -5.19 9.63
N GLY A 161 -11.35 -6.07 9.27
CA GLY A 161 -11.58 -7.19 8.37
C GLY A 161 -10.38 -7.42 7.43
N ILE A 162 -10.49 -8.46 6.62
CA ILE A 162 -9.46 -8.81 5.62
C ILE A 162 -9.39 -7.75 4.52
N GLU A 163 -8.21 -7.54 3.96
CA GLU A 163 -7.98 -6.78 2.74
C GLU A 163 -7.43 -7.70 1.67
N VAL A 164 -8.06 -7.70 0.49
CA VAL A 164 -7.64 -8.51 -0.66
C VAL A 164 -6.81 -7.66 -1.61
N PHE A 165 -5.63 -8.15 -1.97
CA PHE A 165 -4.77 -7.57 -3.01
C PHE A 165 -4.69 -8.54 -4.20
N PRO A 166 -4.95 -8.11 -5.44
CA PRO A 166 -5.27 -6.74 -5.85
C PRO A 166 -6.57 -6.15 -5.26
N LYS A 167 -6.59 -4.84 -4.98
CA LYS A 167 -7.77 -4.11 -4.49
C LYS A 167 -8.72 -3.63 -5.59
N HIS A 168 -8.26 -3.68 -6.84
CA HIS A 168 -9.00 -3.21 -8.01
C HIS A 168 -9.15 -4.36 -9.00
N ASP A 169 -10.23 -4.36 -9.77
CA ASP A 169 -10.37 -5.28 -10.90
C ASP A 169 -9.41 -4.90 -12.03
N GLU A 170 -9.26 -3.60 -12.26
CA GLU A 170 -8.45 -3.01 -13.31
C GLU A 170 -7.87 -1.67 -12.85
N LEU A 171 -6.79 -1.23 -13.48
CA LEU A 171 -6.15 0.07 -13.32
C LEU A 171 -6.50 0.97 -14.49
N LYS A 172 -6.90 2.21 -14.21
CA LYS A 172 -7.02 3.24 -15.26
C LYS A 172 -5.63 3.71 -15.73
N PRO A 173 -5.52 4.30 -16.94
CA PRO A 173 -4.26 4.84 -17.43
C PRO A 173 -3.60 5.79 -16.41
N GLY A 174 -2.31 5.56 -16.15
CA GLY A 174 -1.53 6.33 -15.17
C GLY A 174 -1.71 5.93 -13.71
N GLU A 175 -2.62 5.00 -13.38
CA GLU A 175 -2.79 4.49 -12.03
C GLU A 175 -1.74 3.41 -11.68
N TYR A 176 -1.40 3.36 -10.40
CA TYR A 176 -0.48 2.37 -9.86
C TYR A 176 -1.21 1.27 -9.08
N GLY A 177 -2.41 1.57 -8.57
CA GLY A 177 -3.12 0.72 -7.62
C GLY A 177 -2.54 0.80 -6.20
N ASN A 178 -2.86 -0.20 -5.38
CA ASN A 178 -2.33 -0.32 -4.02
C ASN A 178 -1.14 -1.28 -4.00
N ALA A 179 -0.05 -0.84 -3.38
CA ALA A 179 1.08 -1.71 -3.08
C ALA A 179 0.90 -2.37 -1.70
N ILE A 180 1.45 -3.56 -1.56
CA ILE A 180 1.61 -4.27 -0.28
C ILE A 180 3.09 -4.53 -0.04
N ARG A 181 3.55 -4.47 1.22
CA ARG A 181 4.95 -4.75 1.57
C ARG A 181 5.37 -6.09 0.97
N GLY A 182 6.48 -6.12 0.24
CA GLY A 182 7.03 -7.35 -0.29
C GLY A 182 7.38 -8.34 0.84
N PRO A 183 7.11 -9.64 0.69
CA PRO A 183 7.40 -10.62 1.73
C PRO A 183 8.92 -10.78 1.94
N LEU A 184 9.30 -11.52 2.98
CA LEU A 184 10.69 -11.85 3.31
C LEU A 184 11.63 -10.66 3.51
N GLY A 185 11.13 -9.42 3.63
CA GLY A 185 11.92 -8.24 4.01
C GLY A 185 11.76 -7.88 5.49
N ILE A 186 12.54 -6.91 5.97
CA ILE A 186 12.37 -6.37 7.33
C ILE A 186 11.17 -5.42 7.37
N HIS A 187 10.27 -5.64 8.33
CA HIS A 187 9.24 -4.69 8.70
C HIS A 187 9.84 -3.61 9.62
N ARG A 188 10.04 -2.39 9.10
CA ARG A 188 10.80 -1.36 9.83
C ARG A 188 10.20 -0.96 11.16
N GLY A 189 8.88 -0.75 11.21
CA GLY A 189 8.18 -0.39 12.46
C GLY A 189 8.12 -1.50 13.52
N ALA A 190 8.56 -2.72 13.20
CA ALA A 190 8.66 -3.83 14.15
C ALA A 190 10.12 -4.27 14.34
N ALA A 191 11.05 -3.73 13.56
CA ALA A 191 12.44 -4.16 13.44
C ALA A 191 12.63 -5.68 13.27
N LYS A 192 11.65 -6.35 12.64
CA LYS A 192 11.62 -7.81 12.51
C LYS A 192 11.39 -8.24 11.07
N ARG A 193 11.98 -9.37 10.71
CA ARG A 193 11.61 -10.10 9.49
C ARG A 193 10.45 -11.02 9.82
N PHE A 194 9.49 -11.08 8.93
CA PHE A 194 8.43 -12.07 9.02
C PHE A 194 8.67 -13.16 7.98
N TRP A 195 8.47 -14.40 8.42
CA TRP A 195 8.72 -15.62 7.65
C TRP A 195 7.40 -16.28 7.29
N PHE A 196 7.42 -17.10 6.25
CA PHE A 196 6.35 -18.04 5.98
C PHE A 196 6.46 -19.23 6.94
N TYR A 197 5.32 -19.70 7.47
CA TYR A 197 5.30 -20.83 8.42
C TYR A 197 5.69 -22.17 7.79
N GLY A 198 5.57 -22.33 6.46
CA GLY A 198 5.84 -23.58 5.75
C GLY A 198 7.33 -23.91 5.52
N ALA A 199 8.26 -23.13 6.09
CA ALA A 199 9.69 -23.37 5.94
C ALA A 199 10.49 -22.80 7.14
N ASP A 200 11.71 -23.31 7.32
CA ASP A 200 12.64 -22.80 8.33
C ASP A 200 13.01 -21.33 8.10
N TYR A 201 13.56 -20.68 9.12
CA TYR A 201 13.98 -19.28 9.11
C TYR A 201 15.31 -19.06 8.36
N ASP A 202 15.35 -19.49 7.10
CA ASP A 202 16.46 -19.35 6.17
C ASP A 202 15.95 -18.91 4.79
N LEU A 203 16.65 -17.96 4.16
CA LEU A 203 16.19 -17.36 2.90
C LEU A 203 16.14 -18.37 1.74
N ALA A 204 17.08 -19.31 1.65
CA ALA A 204 17.06 -20.32 0.60
C ALA A 204 15.92 -21.31 0.82
N LYS A 205 15.71 -21.78 2.06
CA LYS A 205 14.61 -22.69 2.42
C LYS A 205 13.24 -22.05 2.16
N GLN A 206 13.07 -20.78 2.55
CA GLN A 206 11.83 -20.04 2.30
C GLN A 206 11.55 -19.88 0.81
N MET A 207 12.56 -19.53 0.01
CA MET A 207 12.38 -19.39 -1.43
C MET A 207 12.10 -20.73 -2.11
N ARG A 208 12.77 -21.81 -1.71
CA ARG A 208 12.46 -23.17 -2.19
C ARG A 208 11.02 -23.56 -1.90
N TYR A 209 10.54 -23.34 -0.68
CA TYR A 209 9.14 -23.60 -0.30
C TYR A 209 8.14 -22.87 -1.22
N LEU A 210 8.34 -21.57 -1.44
CA LEU A 210 7.48 -20.78 -2.33
C LEU A 210 7.56 -21.24 -3.80
N ASN A 211 8.74 -21.66 -4.25
CA ASN A 211 8.95 -22.14 -5.61
C ASN A 211 8.18 -23.44 -5.89
N VAL A 212 8.17 -24.38 -4.95
CA VAL A 212 7.50 -25.68 -5.10
C VAL A 212 6.02 -25.65 -4.75
N LEU A 213 5.54 -24.56 -4.13
CA LEU A 213 4.12 -24.39 -3.83
C LEU A 213 3.30 -24.51 -5.12
N PRO A 214 2.27 -25.38 -5.17
CA PRO A 214 1.35 -25.48 -6.29
C PRO A 214 0.75 -24.11 -6.62
N LYS A 215 0.64 -23.82 -7.91
CA LYS A 215 0.20 -22.53 -8.42
C LYS A 215 -1.13 -22.68 -9.13
N VAL A 216 -2.00 -21.69 -8.96
CA VAL A 216 -3.33 -21.70 -9.57
C VAL A 216 -3.20 -21.46 -11.07
N THR A 217 -3.86 -22.30 -11.86
CA THR A 217 -3.92 -22.16 -13.33
C THR A 217 -5.17 -21.39 -13.76
N VAL A 218 -5.18 -20.89 -15.01
CA VAL A 218 -6.37 -20.29 -15.63
C VAL A 218 -7.60 -21.20 -15.50
N GLU A 219 -7.47 -22.50 -15.80
CA GLU A 219 -8.60 -23.43 -15.82
C GLU A 219 -9.15 -23.68 -14.42
N GLN A 220 -8.26 -23.79 -13.43
CA GLN A 220 -8.68 -23.94 -12.03
C GLN A 220 -9.45 -22.72 -11.56
N LEU A 221 -8.92 -21.51 -11.80
CA LEU A 221 -9.60 -20.28 -11.40
C LEU A 221 -10.94 -20.13 -12.12
N ALA A 222 -11.00 -20.40 -13.43
CA ALA A 222 -12.22 -20.31 -14.23
C ALA A 222 -13.34 -21.22 -13.68
N ARG A 223 -13.02 -22.47 -13.31
CA ARG A 223 -13.98 -23.38 -12.66
C ARG A 223 -14.47 -22.84 -11.33
N LEU A 224 -13.57 -22.30 -10.51
CA LEU A 224 -13.90 -21.80 -9.17
C LEU A 224 -14.74 -20.52 -9.19
N ILE A 225 -14.73 -19.76 -10.28
CA ILE A 225 -15.52 -18.52 -10.41
C ILE A 225 -16.75 -18.66 -11.30
N ALA A 226 -16.97 -19.82 -11.92
CA ALA A 226 -18.11 -20.06 -12.78
C ALA A 226 -19.43 -19.75 -12.06
N GLY A 227 -20.27 -18.90 -12.65
CA GLY A 227 -21.55 -18.47 -12.08
C GLY A 227 -21.47 -17.45 -10.94
N LYS A 228 -20.27 -16.98 -10.57
CA LYS A 228 -20.09 -16.02 -9.46
C LYS A 228 -20.06 -14.57 -9.95
N SER A 229 -20.60 -13.67 -9.15
CA SER A 229 -20.61 -12.24 -9.47
C SER A 229 -19.31 -11.53 -9.08
N ALA A 230 -19.01 -10.44 -9.78
CA ALA A 230 -17.92 -9.54 -9.43
C ALA A 230 -18.09 -8.99 -8.01
N PRO A 231 -17.01 -8.90 -7.21
CA PRO A 231 -17.10 -8.25 -5.92
C PRO A 231 -17.40 -6.76 -6.12
N PRO A 232 -18.09 -6.11 -5.17
CA PRO A 232 -18.30 -4.67 -5.24
C PRO A 232 -16.93 -3.99 -5.37
N GLN A 233 -16.77 -3.17 -6.41
CA GLN A 233 -15.60 -2.33 -6.51
C GLN A 233 -15.60 -1.39 -5.32
N ARG A 234 -14.41 -1.13 -4.75
CA ARG A 234 -14.23 0.06 -3.93
C ARG A 234 -14.30 1.27 -4.86
N THR A 235 -15.50 1.60 -5.33
CA THR A 235 -15.76 2.96 -5.79
C THR A 235 -15.50 3.83 -4.57
N ARG A 236 -14.60 4.79 -4.71
CA ARG A 236 -14.65 5.95 -3.82
C ARG A 236 -16.11 6.44 -3.94
N PRO A 237 -16.82 6.72 -2.85
CA PRO A 237 -18.11 7.37 -2.97
C PRO A 237 -17.92 8.52 -3.95
N GLU A 238 -18.78 8.63 -4.96
CA GLU A 238 -18.97 9.91 -5.62
C GLU A 238 -19.08 10.94 -4.49
N PRO A 239 -18.42 12.11 -4.60
CA PRO A 239 -18.56 13.12 -3.58
C PRO A 239 -20.06 13.33 -3.40
N LYS A 240 -20.60 12.86 -2.26
CA LYS A 240 -21.99 13.12 -1.91
C LYS A 240 -22.13 14.63 -2.06
N PRO A 241 -23.13 15.15 -2.80
CA PRO A 241 -23.44 16.57 -2.72
C PRO A 241 -23.52 16.87 -1.22
N ASN A 242 -22.68 17.82 -0.81
CA ASN A 242 -22.42 18.08 0.59
C ASN A 242 -23.79 18.28 1.26
N PRO A 243 -24.20 17.48 2.25
CA PRO A 243 -25.43 17.75 2.95
C PRO A 243 -25.32 19.18 3.47
N GLU A 244 -26.29 20.03 3.11
CA GLU A 244 -26.40 21.40 3.57
C GLU A 244 -26.51 21.38 5.09
N PHE A 245 -25.36 21.33 5.77
CA PHE A 245 -25.29 21.60 7.18
C PHE A 245 -25.51 23.10 7.32
N ASN A 246 -26.67 23.40 7.89
CA ASN A 246 -27.14 24.73 8.21
C ASN A 246 -26.01 25.68 8.60
N ARG A 247 -25.90 26.74 7.79
CA ARG A 247 -25.05 27.91 7.97
C ARG A 247 -25.08 28.39 9.43
N ARG A 248 -23.92 28.42 10.07
CA ARG A 248 -23.60 29.43 11.09
C ARG A 248 -22.22 30.02 10.78
N MET A 249 -22.27 31.29 10.39
CA MET A 249 -21.20 32.28 10.21
C MET A 249 -19.75 31.80 10.41
N ALA A 250 -19.04 31.55 9.31
CA ALA A 250 -17.61 31.82 9.15
C ALA A 250 -17.34 31.94 7.64
N GLY A 251 -16.38 32.79 7.25
CA GLY A 251 -16.08 33.11 5.84
C GLY A 251 -15.69 31.91 4.95
N PRO A 252 -15.31 32.16 3.68
CA PRO A 252 -15.00 31.08 2.74
C PRO A 252 -13.96 30.10 3.31
N GLU A 253 -14.25 28.79 3.25
CA GLU A 253 -13.34 27.75 3.72
C GLU A 253 -12.00 27.84 2.97
N PHE A 254 -10.88 27.93 3.71
CA PHE A 254 -9.54 28.05 3.14
C PHE A 254 -9.20 26.88 2.20
N ARG A 255 -8.86 27.20 0.95
CA ARG A 255 -8.38 26.29 -0.09
C ARG A 255 -6.98 26.74 -0.50
N ILE A 256 -5.97 25.88 -0.32
CA ILE A 256 -4.58 26.31 -0.46
C ILE A 256 -4.22 26.79 -1.89
N LEU A 257 -4.91 26.27 -2.91
CA LEU A 257 -4.71 26.68 -4.30
C LEU A 257 -5.06 28.15 -4.55
N ASP A 258 -5.92 28.74 -3.72
CA ASP A 258 -6.34 30.14 -3.87
C ASP A 258 -5.27 31.10 -3.30
N HIS A 259 -4.27 30.56 -2.58
CA HIS A 259 -3.25 31.33 -1.86
C HIS A 259 -1.82 31.04 -2.31
N ILE A 260 -1.62 30.17 -3.31
CA ILE A 260 -0.30 29.86 -3.84
C ILE A 260 -0.26 30.15 -5.35
N SER A 261 0.83 30.76 -5.79
CA SER A 261 1.10 31.07 -7.21
C SER A 261 2.19 30.17 -7.81
N THR A 262 2.56 29.10 -7.11
CA THR A 262 3.66 28.21 -7.50
C THR A 262 3.25 27.29 -8.65
N LYS A 263 4.21 26.92 -9.51
CA LYS A 263 3.96 25.99 -10.61
C LYS A 263 3.48 24.64 -10.07
N LEU A 264 2.32 24.18 -10.55
CA LEU A 264 1.72 22.91 -10.15
C LEU A 264 2.15 21.80 -11.11
N ARG A 265 2.66 20.69 -10.56
CA ARG A 265 2.96 19.47 -11.32
C ARG A 265 1.97 18.39 -10.95
N LYS A 266 1.26 17.82 -11.93
CA LYS A 266 0.32 16.71 -11.69
C LYS A 266 1.09 15.41 -11.44
N VAL A 267 0.86 14.77 -10.30
CA VAL A 267 1.44 13.47 -9.94
C VAL A 267 0.34 12.56 -9.38
N GLY A 268 -0.16 11.66 -10.23
CA GLY A 268 -1.34 10.84 -9.88
C GLY A 268 -2.56 11.72 -9.65
N ARG A 269 -3.16 11.65 -8.46
CA ARG A 269 -4.35 12.44 -8.05
C ARG A 269 -4.01 13.70 -7.24
N ASN A 270 -2.75 14.12 -7.24
CA ASN A 270 -2.32 15.31 -6.52
C ASN A 270 -1.63 16.30 -7.46
N TYR A 271 -1.80 17.59 -7.19
CA TYR A 271 -0.83 18.60 -7.58
C TYR A 271 0.32 18.57 -6.58
N VAL A 272 1.54 18.60 -7.10
CA VAL A 272 2.77 18.67 -6.33
C VAL A 272 3.45 19.99 -6.64
N THR A 273 3.83 20.73 -5.62
CA THR A 273 4.40 22.06 -5.74
C THR A 273 5.26 22.43 -4.53
N ARG A 274 5.84 23.62 -4.54
CA ARG A 274 6.64 24.16 -3.44
C ARG A 274 5.74 24.43 -2.23
N CYS A 275 6.17 23.99 -1.05
CA CYS A 275 5.51 24.29 0.21
C CYS A 275 5.87 25.70 0.67
N PRO A 276 4.92 26.64 0.83
CA PRO A 276 5.20 28.02 1.26
C PRO A 276 6.02 28.10 2.55
N SER A 277 5.60 27.35 3.58
CA SER A 277 6.34 27.31 4.86
C SER A 277 7.74 26.71 4.75
N CYS A 278 7.98 25.74 3.86
CA CYS A 278 9.34 25.22 3.65
C CYS A 278 10.20 26.20 2.85
N ALA A 279 9.59 26.98 1.97
CA ALA A 279 10.26 28.02 1.20
C ALA A 279 10.75 29.14 2.13
N ASP A 280 9.89 29.62 3.02
CA ASP A 280 10.23 30.65 4.01
C ASP A 280 11.36 30.19 4.95
N ALA A 281 11.37 28.90 5.31
CA ALA A 281 12.42 28.30 6.13
C ALA A 281 13.69 27.90 5.34
N GLY A 282 13.75 28.11 4.01
CA GLY A 282 14.90 27.75 3.17
C GLY A 282 15.12 26.23 3.00
N HIS A 283 14.11 25.41 3.30
CA HIS A 283 14.20 23.94 3.31
C HIS A 283 13.55 23.27 2.09
N ASP A 284 12.89 24.02 1.20
CA ASP A 284 12.31 23.50 -0.05
C ASP A 284 13.24 23.65 -1.26
N ARG A 285 14.31 22.85 -1.29
CA ARG A 285 15.32 22.93 -2.36
C ARG A 285 14.84 22.35 -3.70
N SER A 286 13.86 21.45 -3.69
CA SER A 286 13.35 20.75 -4.88
C SER A 286 12.02 21.28 -5.41
N GLY A 287 11.30 22.10 -4.64
CA GLY A 287 10.04 22.72 -5.06
C GLY A 287 8.87 21.75 -5.19
N ASP A 288 8.91 20.63 -4.48
CA ASP A 288 7.93 19.53 -4.59
C ASP A 288 7.46 18.97 -3.25
N ASN A 289 7.67 19.71 -2.16
CA ASN A 289 7.33 19.26 -0.81
C ASN A 289 5.82 19.25 -0.53
N LEU A 290 5.02 20.07 -1.22
CA LEU A 290 3.58 20.19 -0.97
C LEU A 290 2.78 19.35 -1.96
N ALA A 291 2.03 18.38 -1.46
CA ALA A 291 1.05 17.62 -2.23
C ALA A 291 -0.36 18.06 -1.89
N ILE A 292 -1.15 18.44 -2.90
CA ILE A 292 -2.50 18.96 -2.79
C ILE A 292 -3.43 18.05 -3.59
N SER A 293 -4.50 17.58 -2.97
CA SER A 293 -5.50 16.75 -3.65
C SER A 293 -6.17 17.53 -4.79
N ILE A 294 -6.18 16.96 -6.00
CA ILE A 294 -6.87 17.56 -7.17
C ILE A 294 -8.37 17.64 -6.90
N ASP A 295 -8.94 16.59 -6.28
CA ASP A 295 -10.37 16.49 -6.02
C ASP A 295 -10.84 17.43 -4.88
N ASP A 296 -9.94 17.85 -4.01
CA ASP A 296 -10.28 18.62 -2.81
C ASP A 296 -9.07 19.45 -2.33
N PRO A 297 -8.91 20.70 -2.82
CA PRO A 297 -7.79 21.57 -2.48
C PRO A 297 -7.66 21.93 -0.98
N ARG A 298 -8.64 21.55 -0.14
CA ARG A 298 -8.54 21.68 1.32
C ARG A 298 -7.65 20.59 1.92
N LYS A 299 -7.43 19.49 1.19
CA LYS A 299 -6.60 18.35 1.61
C LYS A 299 -5.21 18.48 0.99
N TYR A 300 -4.25 18.87 1.82
CA TYR A 300 -2.86 18.96 1.43
C TYR A 300 -1.94 18.46 2.55
N ILE A 301 -0.75 18.03 2.17
CA ILE A 301 0.29 17.58 3.09
C ILE A 301 1.64 18.08 2.61
N CYS A 302 2.47 18.53 3.53
CA CYS A 302 3.89 18.77 3.27
C CYS A 302 4.68 17.50 3.61
N TRP A 303 5.38 16.93 2.64
CA TRP A 303 6.23 15.75 2.82
C TRP A 303 7.51 16.03 3.61
N ALA A 304 7.88 17.29 3.77
CA ALA A 304 8.97 17.73 4.65
C ALA A 304 8.52 18.00 6.10
N GLY A 305 7.23 17.83 6.41
CA GLY A 305 6.71 17.86 7.78
C GLY A 305 6.13 19.20 8.26
N CYS A 306 5.91 20.20 7.39
CA CYS A 306 5.17 21.40 7.82
C CYS A 306 3.73 21.06 8.17
N THR A 307 3.26 21.55 9.31
CA THR A 307 1.86 21.40 9.72
C THR A 307 0.96 22.29 8.85
N SER A 308 -0.34 21.97 8.80
CA SER A 308 -1.31 22.81 8.09
C SER A 308 -1.39 24.23 8.65
N GLU A 309 -1.07 24.43 9.93
CA GLU A 309 -1.02 25.77 10.55
C GLU A 309 0.17 26.57 10.05
N MET A 310 1.37 25.97 10.03
CA MET A 310 2.58 26.62 9.49
C MET A 310 2.40 27.02 8.02
N ILE A 311 1.83 26.12 7.21
CA ILE A 311 1.58 26.37 5.79
C ILE A 311 0.56 27.51 5.60
N ARG A 312 -0.49 27.53 6.42
CA ARG A 312 -1.51 28.58 6.42
C ARG A 312 -0.96 29.93 6.86
N ALA A 313 -0.14 29.97 7.90
CA ALA A 313 0.52 31.18 8.36
C ALA A 313 1.45 31.76 7.28
N ALA A 314 2.22 30.90 6.59
CA ALA A 314 3.10 31.29 5.49
C ALA A 314 2.38 31.93 4.30
N VAL A 315 1.09 31.62 4.09
CA VAL A 315 0.25 32.25 3.06
C VAL A 315 -0.69 33.34 3.62
N GLY A 316 -0.41 33.84 4.83
CA GLY A 316 -1.15 34.94 5.45
C GLY A 316 -2.56 34.57 5.95
N CYS A 317 -2.86 33.28 6.12
CA CYS A 317 -4.19 32.77 6.50
C CYS A 317 -4.15 31.83 7.72
N PRO A 318 -3.51 32.21 8.85
CA PRO A 318 -3.40 31.35 10.03
C PRO A 318 -4.78 30.91 10.53
N LYS A 319 -4.87 29.71 11.12
CA LYS A 319 -6.12 29.28 11.77
C LYS A 319 -6.38 30.21 12.97
N SER A 320 -7.60 30.69 13.13
CA SER A 320 -7.98 31.44 14.33
C SER A 320 -7.75 30.56 15.56
N ARG A 321 -6.91 31.02 16.49
CA ARG A 321 -6.85 30.43 17.84
C ARG A 321 -8.19 30.71 18.51
N ILE A 322 -8.94 29.67 18.85
CA ILE A 322 -10.03 29.80 19.81
C ILE A 322 -9.34 29.98 21.19
N PRO A 323 -9.53 31.11 21.88
CA PRO A 323 -9.02 31.25 23.24
C PRO A 323 -9.92 30.42 24.16
N GLY A 324 -9.36 29.38 24.79
CA GLY A 324 -10.03 28.65 25.88
C GLY A 324 -10.26 27.17 25.61
N GLY A 325 -9.29 26.34 26.01
CA GLY A 325 -9.45 24.91 26.19
C GLY A 325 -8.38 24.47 27.18
N LYS A 326 -8.77 24.34 28.45
CA LYS A 326 -7.88 24.00 29.56
C LYS A 326 -7.17 22.67 29.33
N ASP A 327 -5.91 22.65 29.75
CA ASP A 327 -5.12 21.45 29.97
C ASP A 327 -5.88 20.47 30.88
N GLY A 328 -5.91 19.21 30.47
CA GLY A 328 -6.35 18.08 31.30
C GLY A 328 -5.29 16.99 31.20
N HIS A 329 -4.69 16.69 32.35
CA HIS A 329 -3.66 15.67 32.59
C HIS A 329 -4.02 14.27 32.10
#